data_AF-A0A3D2S8W1-F1
#
_entry.id   AF-A0A3D2S8W1-F1
#
_cell.length_a   1.000
_cell.length_b   1.000
_cell.length_c   1.000
_cell.angle_alpha   90.00
_cell.angle_beta   90.00
_cell.angle_gamma   90.00
#
_symmetry.space_group_name_H-M   'P 1'
#
loop_
_entity.id
_entity.type
_entity.pdbx_description
1 polymer ?
#
loop_
_entity_poly.entity_id
_entity_poly.type
_entity_poly.pdbx_seq_one_letter_code
_entity_poly.pdbx_strand_id
1 'polypeptide(L)' 'YIDMPDGKMFHSITYGKNAMGSYAYALNKKERWQVILYINSLQDARLAENASPVQENVSQ' A
#
# COMPACT_ATOMS: atom_id res chain seq x y z
N TYR A 1 0.67 6.24 5.95
CA TYR A 1 0.12 4.94 5.55
C TYR A 1 1.24 3.97 5.14
N ILE A 2 2.45 4.12 5.70
CA ILE A 2 3.66 3.34 5.35
C ILE A 2 3.90 2.19 6.35
N ASP A 3 3.19 2.20 7.48
CA ASP A 3 3.40 1.30 8.61
C ASP A 3 2.17 0.39 8.88
N MET A 4 1.38 0.09 7.85
CA MET A 4 0.25 -0.84 8.04
C MET A 4 0.76 -2.28 7.93
N PRO A 5 0.62 -3.11 8.97
CA PRO A 5 1.06 -4.51 8.89
C PRO A 5 0.24 -5.27 7.85
N ASP A 6 0.91 -6.15 7.09
CA ASP A 6 0.33 -6.93 5.99
C ASP A 6 -0.95 -7.68 6.39
N GLY A 7 -1.03 -8.19 7.62
CA GLY A 7 -2.22 -8.86 8.15
C GLY A 7 -3.47 -7.97 8.17
N LYS A 8 -3.30 -6.68 8.43
CA LYS A 8 -4.40 -5.70 8.44
C LYS A 8 -4.85 -5.34 7.02
N MET A 9 -3.91 -5.34 6.07
CA MET A 9 -4.20 -5.19 4.64
C MET A 9 -4.99 -6.41 4.14
N PHE A 10 -4.55 -7.62 4.49
CA PHE A 10 -5.25 -8.87 4.14
C PHE A 10 -6.68 -8.91 4.69
N HIS A 11 -6.86 -8.47 5.94
CA HIS A 11 -8.18 -8.38 6.55
C HIS A 11 -9.09 -7.38 5.82
N SER A 12 -8.55 -6.21 5.46
CA SER A 12 -9.30 -5.16 4.74
C SER A 12 -9.72 -5.62 3.34
N ILE A 13 -8.87 -6.36 2.62
CA ILE A 13 -9.23 -6.92 1.30
C ILE A 13 -10.27 -8.03 1.44
N THR A 14 -10.17 -8.83 2.50
CA THR A 14 -11.07 -9.98 2.72
C THR A 14 -12.46 -9.54 3.19
N TYR A 15 -12.55 -8.64 4.18
CA TYR A 15 -13.83 -8.28 4.80
C TYR A 15 -14.33 -6.90 4.38
N GLY A 16 -13.52 -6.13 3.66
CA GLY A 16 -13.78 -4.72 3.41
C GLY A 16 -13.38 -3.87 4.62
N LYS A 17 -13.36 -2.54 4.42
CA LYS A 17 -13.10 -1.56 5.47
C LYS A 17 -13.77 -0.24 5.12
N ASN A 18 -14.61 0.29 6.01
CA ASN A 18 -15.40 1.51 5.77
C ASN A 18 -16.20 1.38 4.46
N ALA A 19 -15.97 2.28 3.49
CA ALA A 19 -16.63 2.27 2.18
C ALA A 19 -16.03 1.26 1.18
N MET A 20 -14.91 0.59 1.52
CA MET A 20 -14.33 -0.45 0.67
C MET A 20 -15.07 -1.77 0.90
N GLY A 21 -15.70 -2.31 -0.14
CA GLY A 21 -16.39 -3.61 -0.10
C GLY A 21 -15.43 -4.80 0.06
N SER A 22 -15.99 -5.98 0.34
CA SER A 22 -15.22 -7.22 0.42
C SER A 22 -14.82 -7.69 -0.98
N TYR A 23 -13.53 -8.03 -1.14
CA TYR A 23 -13.00 -8.67 -2.36
C TYR A 23 -12.82 -10.18 -2.19
N ALA A 24 -13.39 -10.78 -1.12
CA ALA A 24 -13.26 -12.21 -0.87
C ALA A 24 -13.89 -13.07 -1.97
N TYR A 25 -14.91 -12.57 -2.66
CA TYR A 25 -15.57 -13.26 -3.77
C TYR A 25 -14.74 -13.23 -5.05
N ALA A 26 -13.98 -12.15 -5.28
CA ALA A 26 -13.24 -11.93 -6.52
C ALA A 26 -11.83 -12.52 -6.49
N LEU A 27 -11.22 -12.67 -5.31
CA LEU A 27 -9.81 -13.04 -5.16
C LEU A 27 -9.62 -14.24 -4.23
N ASN A 28 -8.82 -15.21 -4.66
CA ASN A 28 -8.36 -16.32 -3.82
C ASN A 28 -7.36 -15.83 -2.77
N LYS A 29 -7.07 -16.67 -1.77
CA LYS A 29 -6.12 -16.32 -0.68
C LYS A 29 -4.74 -15.96 -1.23
N LYS A 30 -4.25 -16.71 -2.23
CA LYS A 30 -2.94 -16.48 -2.86
C LYS A 30 -2.90 -15.13 -3.59
N GLU A 31 -3.93 -14.83 -4.37
CA GLU A 31 -4.03 -13.59 -5.15
C GLU A 31 -4.09 -12.36 -4.22
N ARG A 32 -4.77 -12.45 -3.08
CA ARG A 32 -4.76 -11.42 -2.05
C ARG A 32 -3.35 -11.11 -1.52
N TRP A 33 -2.53 -12.13 -1.29
CA TRP A 33 -1.14 -11.93 -0.89
C TRP A 33 -0.29 -11.31 -2.00
N GLN A 34 -0.51 -11.68 -3.26
CA GLN A 34 0.19 -11.07 -4.39
C GLN A 34 -0.12 -9.58 -4.53
N VAL A 35 -1.38 -9.18 -4.31
CA VAL A 35 -1.78 -7.76 -4.31
C VAL A 35 -1.06 -7.00 -3.20
N ILE A 36 -0.97 -7.56 -1.99
CA ILE A 36 -0.26 -6.92 -0.86
C ILE A 36 1.23 -6.75 -1.19
N LEU A 37 1.88 -7.79 -1.71
CA LEU A 37 3.29 -7.72 -2.11
C LEU A 37 3.53 -6.65 -3.18
N TYR A 38 2.62 -6.55 -4.15
CA TYR A 38 2.70 -5.53 -5.19
C TYR A 38 2.54 -4.12 -4.59
N ILE A 39 1.56 -3.90 -3.72
CA ILE A 39 1.36 -2.63 -3.02
C ILE A 39 2.61 -2.26 -2.20
N ASN A 40 3.24 -3.22 -1.52
CA ASN A 40 4.49 -2.99 -0.78
C ASN A 40 5.62 -2.55 -1.72
N SER A 41 5.81 -3.23 -2.86
CA SER A 41 6.83 -2.80 -3.85
C SER A 41 6.59 -1.38 -4.40
N LEU A 42 5.32 -0.99 -4.59
CA LEU A 42 4.97 0.36 -5.04
C LEU A 42 5.23 1.41 -3.96
N GLN A 43 4.98 1.08 -2.69
CA GLN A 43 5.29 1.97 -1.57
C GLN A 43 6.80 2.14 -1.41
N ASP A 44 7.58 1.06 -1.51
CA ASP A 44 9.04 1.10 -1.46
C ASP A 44 9.61 1.94 -2.62
N ALA A 45 9.11 1.74 -3.84
CA ALA A 45 9.49 2.56 -5.00
C ALA A 45 9.17 4.05 -4.78
N ARG A 46 7.98 4.36 -4.25
CA ARG A 46 7.57 5.74 -3.94
C ARG A 46 8.41 6.35 -2.82
N LEU A 47 8.79 5.57 -1.82
CA LEU A 47 9.66 6.00 -0.74
C LEU A 47 11.07 6.31 -1.26
N ALA A 48 11.59 5.49 -2.18
CA ALA A 48 12.87 5.72 -2.83
C ALA A 48 12.86 6.99 -3.69
N GLU A 49 11.79 7.28 -4.44
CA GLU A 49 11.66 8.54 -5.20
C GLU A 49 11.57 9.78 -4.28
N ASN A 50 10.78 9.69 -3.21
CA ASN A 50 10.63 10.75 -2.21
C ASN A 50 11.91 11.04 -1.41
N ALA A 51 12.87 10.10 -1.37
CA ALA A 51 14.15 10.29 -0.70
C ALA A 51 15.15 11.17 -1.51
N SER A 52 14.79 11.62 -2.71
CA SER A 52 15.53 12.68 -3.41
C SER A 52 15.25 14.03 -2.73
N PRO A 53 16.23 14.68 -2.07
CA PRO A 53 15.99 15.93 -1.36
C PRO A 53 15.84 17.07 -2.37
N VAL A 54 14.62 17.50 -2.65
CA VAL A 54 14.40 18.87 -3.13
C VAL A 54 14.41 19.81 -1.93
N GLN A 55 15.62 20.17 -1.49
CA GLN A 55 15.88 21.38 -0.70
C GLN A 55 16.99 22.18 -1.39
N GLU A 56 16.63 23.26 -2.07
CA GLU A 56 17.53 24.41 -2.21
C GLU A 56 16.71 25.71 -2.10
N ASN A 57 16.87 26.38 -0.97
CA ASN A 57 16.42 27.75 -0.70
C ASN A 57 17.25 28.72 -1.54
N VAL A 58 16.64 29.66 -2.27
CA VAL A 58 17.30 30.96 -2.54
C VAL A 58 16.29 32.10 -2.40
N SER A 59 16.59 32.96 -1.43
CA SER A 59 15.99 34.26 -1.15
C SER A 59 15.99 35.16 -2.39
N GLN A 60 14.85 35.80 -2.65
CA GLN A 60 14.76 37.15 -3.22
C GLN A 60 13.71 37.91 -2.41
#